data_AF-A0A3R7DIQ2-F1
#
_entry.id   AF-A0A3R7DIQ2-F1
#
_cell.length_a   1.000
_cell.length_b   1.000
_cell.length_c   1.000
_cell.angle_alpha   90.00
_cell.angle_beta   90.00
_cell.angle_gamma   90.00
#
_symmetry.space_group_name_H-M   'P 1'
#
loop_
_entity.id
_entity.type
_entity.pdbx_description
1 polymer ?
#
loop_
_entity_poly.entity_id
_entity_poly.type
_entity_poly.pdbx_seq_one_letter_code
_entity_poly.pdbx_strand_id
1 'polypeptide(L)'
;MMAAQAVNVHSTSQMTDNLSRHEILQWINQCLDSSYGKIEELCTGAAYCQLTDMLFPGTLVFKKVKFNTKLEHESINNFKVLQALFKKHGVDKEVPIEKLVKGKFQDNFEFVQWYKRFFDANYDGHPYDALAARGGEKLQGSGKAPSKLATGPPRASIPAARNVPAKQVVTTIRPSQPSHVASASPGNHHAAGGDSAEIHALRQQFDQLNMEAEQNKATIEGLLRERDFYFNKLRSIEILCQDNRNVDLTKSIFEVLYATEDGFAAPEADEPEEF
;
A
#
# COMPACT_ATOMS: atom_id res chain seq x y z
N MET A 1 13.55 -0.54 36.16
CA MET A 1 12.23 -0.95 35.61
C MET A 1 12.50 -1.94 34.49
N MET A 2 11.68 -2.98 34.33
CA MET A 2 11.65 -3.72 33.06
C MET A 2 10.96 -2.85 32.00
N ALA A 3 11.25 -3.07 30.72
CA ALA A 3 10.47 -2.48 29.65
C ALA A 3 9.10 -3.19 29.55
N ALA A 4 8.07 -2.50 29.07
CA ALA A 4 6.82 -3.15 28.70
C ALA A 4 7.08 -4.10 27.52
N GLN A 5 6.61 -5.34 27.61
CA GLN A 5 6.67 -6.29 26.50
C GLN A 5 5.59 -5.95 25.48
N ALA A 6 5.91 -6.09 24.19
CA ALA A 6 4.99 -5.87 23.10
C ALA A 6 4.08 -7.09 22.86
N VAL A 7 2.90 -6.84 22.31
CA VAL A 7 2.05 -7.87 21.71
C VAL A 7 2.59 -8.20 20.32
N ASN A 8 3.07 -9.42 20.11
CA ASN A 8 3.51 -9.88 18.79
C ASN A 8 2.31 -10.18 17.88
N VAL A 9 2.48 -9.91 16.58
CA VAL A 9 1.48 -10.20 15.54
C VAL A 9 2.11 -11.00 14.40
N HIS A 10 1.35 -11.97 13.89
CA HIS A 10 1.78 -12.88 12.83
C HIS A 10 0.84 -12.78 11.64
N SER A 11 1.37 -12.87 10.42
CA SER A 11 0.55 -12.88 9.20
C SER A 11 -0.16 -14.24 9.05
N THR A 12 -1.45 -14.29 9.35
CA THR A 12 -2.32 -15.43 9.05
C THR A 12 -3.26 -15.09 7.90
N SER A 13 -3.60 -16.07 7.06
CA SER A 13 -4.33 -15.87 5.79
C SER A 13 -5.79 -15.39 5.93
N GLN A 14 -6.26 -15.13 7.15
CA GLN A 14 -7.60 -14.59 7.45
C GLN A 14 -7.61 -13.08 7.73
N MET A 15 -6.46 -12.40 7.67
CA MET A 15 -6.39 -10.94 7.87
C MET A 15 -6.79 -10.17 6.60
N THR A 16 -8.09 -9.96 6.43
CA THR A 16 -8.71 -9.24 5.29
C THR A 16 -8.19 -7.81 5.12
N ASP A 17 -7.89 -7.14 6.23
CA ASP A 17 -7.73 -5.69 6.23
C ASP A 17 -6.28 -5.30 5.97
N ASN A 18 -5.85 -5.32 4.70
CA ASN A 18 -4.60 -4.68 4.25
C ASN A 18 -4.90 -3.26 3.78
N LEU A 19 -4.22 -2.25 4.33
CA LEU A 19 -4.43 -0.86 3.93
C LEU A 19 -3.83 -0.61 2.54
N SER A 20 -4.42 0.26 1.73
CA SER A 20 -3.80 0.69 0.47
C SER A 20 -2.53 1.52 0.71
N ARG A 21 -1.69 1.65 -0.33
CA ARG A 21 -0.45 2.47 -0.26
C ARG A 21 -0.73 3.92 0.16
N HIS A 22 -1.90 4.45 -0.18
CA HIS A 22 -2.31 5.82 0.14
C HIS A 22 -2.71 5.95 1.61
N GLU A 23 -3.48 5.00 2.14
CA GLU A 23 -3.91 4.99 3.54
C GLU A 23 -2.73 4.80 4.50
N ILE A 24 -1.76 3.94 4.14
CA ILE A 24 -0.52 3.80 4.93
C ILE A 24 0.29 5.10 4.96
N LEU A 25 0.51 5.74 3.80
CA LEU A 25 1.23 7.02 3.76
C LEU A 25 0.48 8.13 4.52
N GLN A 26 -0.85 8.17 4.40
CA GLN A 26 -1.68 9.12 5.13
C GLN A 26 -1.59 8.89 6.66
N TRP A 27 -1.67 7.64 7.12
CA TRP A 27 -1.53 7.27 8.53
C TRP A 27 -0.16 7.69 9.10
N ILE A 28 0.96 7.34 8.43
CA ILE A 28 2.30 7.72 8.90
C ILE A 28 2.45 9.24 8.94
N ASN A 29 1.98 9.95 7.91
CA ASN A 29 2.05 11.41 7.86
C ASN A 29 1.21 12.11 8.92
N GLN A 30 0.05 11.54 9.30
CA GLN A 30 -0.77 12.01 10.41
C GLN A 30 -0.11 11.75 11.77
N CYS A 31 0.46 10.56 11.98
CA CYS A 31 1.17 10.20 13.21
C CYS A 31 2.45 11.03 13.42
N LEU A 32 3.22 11.34 12.37
CA LEU A 32 4.56 11.89 12.49
C LEU A 32 4.71 13.38 12.12
N ASP A 33 3.66 14.07 11.66
CA ASP A 33 3.76 15.41 11.03
C ASP A 33 4.84 15.43 9.93
N SER A 34 4.73 14.48 8.99
CA SER A 34 5.67 14.23 7.90
C SER A 34 5.03 14.39 6.52
N SER A 35 5.85 14.38 5.46
CA SER A 35 5.40 14.53 4.07
C SER A 35 5.84 13.37 3.15
N TYR A 36 5.78 12.12 3.63
CA TYR A 36 6.10 10.96 2.79
C TYR A 36 5.14 10.85 1.60
N GLY A 37 5.70 10.74 0.40
CA GLY A 37 4.98 10.60 -0.87
C GLY A 37 5.09 9.21 -1.48
N LYS A 38 6.03 8.39 -1.03
CA LYS A 38 6.27 7.02 -1.51
C LYS A 38 6.60 6.08 -0.36
N ILE A 39 6.16 4.83 -0.45
CA ILE A 39 6.44 3.79 0.58
C ILE A 39 7.95 3.49 0.64
N GLU A 40 8.62 3.64 -0.49
CA GLU A 40 10.05 3.53 -0.69
C GLU A 40 10.85 4.49 0.21
N GLU A 41 10.29 5.61 0.67
CA GLU A 41 10.97 6.59 1.56
C GLU A 41 11.10 6.09 3.01
N LEU A 42 10.34 5.06 3.38
CA LEU A 42 10.44 4.36 4.66
C LEU A 42 11.74 3.52 4.76
N CYS A 43 12.47 3.34 3.65
CA CYS A 43 13.79 2.71 3.62
C CYS A 43 14.85 3.44 4.47
N THR A 44 14.56 4.67 4.90
CA THR A 44 15.36 5.45 5.86
C THR A 44 15.35 4.86 7.27
N GLY A 45 14.37 4.02 7.62
CA GLY A 45 14.21 3.44 8.96
C GLY A 45 13.74 4.42 10.06
N ALA A 46 13.78 5.73 9.80
CA ALA A 46 13.52 6.77 10.79
C ALA A 46 12.05 6.81 11.26
N ALA A 47 11.10 6.63 10.33
CA ALA A 47 9.68 6.58 10.65
C ALA A 47 9.36 5.45 11.65
N TYR A 48 9.87 4.23 11.41
CA TYR A 48 9.67 3.08 12.30
C TYR A 48 10.30 3.30 13.68
N CYS A 49 11.49 3.92 13.75
CA CYS A 49 12.11 4.26 15.03
C CYS A 49 11.19 5.16 15.87
N GLN A 50 10.60 6.19 15.27
CA GLN A 50 9.72 7.10 15.99
C GLN A 50 8.34 6.51 16.27
N LEU A 51 7.77 5.72 15.36
CA LEU A 51 6.54 4.97 15.64
C LEU A 51 6.76 3.95 16.77
N THR A 52 7.97 3.43 16.98
CA THR A 52 8.28 2.56 18.12
C THR A 52 8.41 3.36 19.43
N ASP A 53 8.90 4.62 19.38
CA ASP A 53 8.86 5.54 20.53
C ASP A 53 7.42 5.97 20.88
N MET A 54 6.56 6.15 19.87
CA MET A 54 5.12 6.38 20.06
C MET A 54 4.39 5.17 20.66
N LEU A 55 4.87 3.94 20.45
CA LEU A 55 4.36 2.76 21.16
C LEU A 55 4.95 2.63 22.57
N PHE A 56 6.23 2.95 22.74
CA PHE A 56 6.96 2.76 23.99
C PHE A 56 7.77 4.02 24.36
N PRO A 57 7.12 5.06 24.93
CA PRO A 57 7.75 6.36 25.15
C PRO A 57 9.01 6.34 26.01
N GLY A 58 10.00 7.17 25.62
CA GLY A 58 11.25 7.33 26.37
C GLY A 58 12.21 6.13 26.22
N THR A 59 11.95 5.25 25.25
CA THR A 59 12.82 4.10 24.97
C THR A 59 13.79 4.35 23.83
N LEU A 60 13.45 5.26 22.91
CA LEU A 60 14.29 5.68 21.80
C LEU A 60 15.37 6.69 22.22
N VAL A 61 16.60 6.45 21.80
CA VAL A 61 17.68 7.43 21.91
C VAL A 61 17.71 8.28 20.62
N PHE A 62 16.87 9.31 20.56
CA PHE A 62 16.67 10.17 19.37
C PHE A 62 17.98 10.62 18.70
N LYS A 63 19.02 10.96 19.48
CA LYS A 63 20.36 11.35 18.97
C LYS A 63 21.08 10.29 18.13
N LYS A 64 20.61 9.04 18.11
CA LYS A 64 21.13 7.95 17.26
C LYS A 64 20.38 7.82 15.93
N VAL A 65 19.22 8.45 15.77
CA VAL A 65 18.41 8.40 14.54
C VAL A 65 18.79 9.56 13.63
N LYS A 66 18.77 9.29 12.32
CA LYS A 66 19.00 10.26 11.26
C LYS A 66 17.70 10.44 10.48
N PHE A 67 16.90 11.44 10.85
CA PHE A 67 15.54 11.59 10.35
C PHE A 67 15.48 11.96 8.87
N ASN A 68 16.29 12.91 8.41
CA ASN A 68 16.33 13.37 7.01
C ASN A 68 17.55 12.85 6.22
N THR A 69 17.99 11.61 6.47
CA THR A 69 19.16 11.04 5.74
C THR A 69 18.83 10.65 4.30
N LYS A 70 19.86 10.63 3.47
CA LYS A 70 19.88 10.08 2.09
C LYS A 70 21.01 9.06 1.89
N LEU A 71 21.66 8.61 2.97
CA LEU A 71 22.85 7.76 2.93
C LEU A 71 22.52 6.36 3.44
N GLU A 72 22.74 5.34 2.61
CA GLU A 72 22.38 3.94 2.92
C GLU A 72 22.94 3.46 4.27
N HIS A 73 24.18 3.85 4.61
CA HIS A 73 24.81 3.47 5.87
C HIS A 73 24.17 4.14 7.11
N GLU A 74 23.60 5.34 6.98
CA GLU A 74 22.83 5.97 8.06
C GLU A 74 21.46 5.30 8.20
N SER A 75 20.81 4.93 7.09
CA SER A 75 19.58 4.13 7.10
C SER A 75 19.76 2.74 7.72
N ILE A 76 20.89 2.06 7.45
CA ILE A 76 21.29 0.81 8.14
C ILE A 76 21.42 1.05 9.66
N ASN A 77 21.99 2.18 10.08
CA ASN A 77 22.11 2.52 11.50
C ASN A 77 20.73 2.78 12.14
N ASN A 78 19.82 3.47 11.45
CA ASN A 78 18.43 3.63 11.90
C ASN A 78 17.73 2.27 12.09
N PHE A 79 17.84 1.34 11.13
CA PHE A 79 17.26 0.01 11.28
C PHE A 79 17.93 -0.83 12.40
N LYS A 80 19.23 -0.63 12.68
CA LYS A 80 19.88 -1.24 13.86
C LYS A 80 19.37 -0.66 15.19
N VAL A 81 18.97 0.62 15.22
CA VAL A 81 18.24 1.20 16.37
C VAL A 81 16.86 0.55 16.51
N LEU A 82 16.12 0.35 15.40
CA LEU A 82 14.84 -0.36 15.40
C LEU A 82 14.96 -1.79 15.94
N GLN A 83 15.93 -2.58 15.45
CA GLN A 83 16.20 -3.94 15.96
C GLN A 83 16.54 -3.94 17.46
N ALA A 84 17.27 -2.93 17.96
CA ALA A 84 17.57 -2.80 19.38
C ALA A 84 16.34 -2.48 20.23
N LEU A 85 15.37 -1.72 19.71
CA LEU A 85 14.07 -1.51 20.35
C LEU A 85 13.22 -2.78 20.32
N PHE A 86 13.10 -3.43 19.16
CA PHE A 86 12.36 -4.69 19.02
C PHE A 86 12.85 -5.75 20.02
N LYS A 87 14.17 -5.96 20.13
CA LYS A 87 14.77 -6.85 21.13
C LYS A 87 14.53 -6.42 22.58
N LYS A 88 14.43 -5.11 22.86
CA LYS A 88 14.15 -4.57 24.20
C LYS A 88 12.69 -4.79 24.64
N HIS A 89 11.78 -4.90 23.67
CA HIS A 89 10.34 -5.02 23.87
C HIS A 89 9.78 -6.42 23.51
N GLY A 90 10.65 -7.41 23.30
CA GLY A 90 10.23 -8.80 23.02
C GLY A 90 9.54 -8.99 21.66
N VAL A 91 9.83 -8.13 20.67
CA VAL A 91 9.25 -8.22 19.33
C VAL A 91 9.99 -9.30 18.52
N ASP A 92 9.26 -10.35 18.14
CA ASP A 92 9.84 -11.54 17.48
C ASP A 92 10.08 -11.36 15.97
N LYS A 93 9.55 -10.28 15.37
CA LYS A 93 9.67 -10.01 13.93
C LYS A 93 11.09 -9.56 13.58
N GLU A 94 11.75 -10.34 12.71
CA GLU A 94 12.98 -9.91 12.05
C GLU A 94 12.76 -8.67 11.18
N VAL A 95 13.69 -7.70 11.27
CA VAL A 95 13.76 -6.52 10.39
C VAL A 95 14.74 -6.82 9.24
N PRO A 96 14.28 -7.03 8.00
CA PRO A 96 15.14 -7.43 6.88
C PRO A 96 15.89 -6.22 6.28
N ILE A 97 16.87 -5.69 7.02
CA ILE A 97 17.58 -4.43 6.73
C ILE A 97 18.09 -4.37 5.28
N GLU A 98 18.74 -5.44 4.81
CA GLU A 98 19.37 -5.49 3.48
C GLU A 98 18.38 -5.36 2.32
N LYS A 99 17.12 -5.74 2.54
CA LYS A 99 16.03 -5.59 1.57
C LYS A 99 15.43 -4.18 1.67
N LEU A 100 15.04 -3.78 2.87
CA LEU A 100 14.35 -2.51 3.13
C LEU A 100 15.18 -1.31 2.68
N VAL A 101 16.47 -1.30 3.03
CA VAL A 101 17.35 -0.14 2.79
C VAL A 101 17.60 0.14 1.29
N LYS A 102 17.34 -0.84 0.42
CA LYS A 102 17.45 -0.68 -1.04
C LYS A 102 16.27 0.07 -1.67
N GLY A 103 15.31 0.55 -0.87
CA GLY A 103 14.20 1.38 -1.35
C GLY A 103 13.21 0.65 -2.26
N LYS A 104 13.24 -0.69 -2.30
CA LYS A 104 12.31 -1.47 -3.13
C LYS A 104 10.88 -1.36 -2.57
N PHE A 105 9.92 -1.09 -3.45
CA PHE A 105 8.51 -0.94 -3.08
C PHE A 105 7.97 -2.19 -2.38
N GLN A 106 8.13 -3.38 -2.98
CA GLN A 106 7.58 -4.64 -2.45
C GLN A 106 8.07 -4.94 -1.03
N ASP A 107 9.39 -4.94 -0.80
CA ASP A 107 9.97 -5.25 0.51
C ASP A 107 9.54 -4.23 1.59
N ASN A 108 9.49 -2.93 1.25
CA ASN A 108 9.04 -1.89 2.18
C ASN A 108 7.52 -1.94 2.42
N PHE A 109 6.72 -2.31 1.41
CA PHE A 109 5.27 -2.41 1.52
C PHE A 109 4.84 -3.63 2.37
N GLU A 110 5.50 -4.79 2.20
CA GLU A 110 5.27 -5.96 3.06
C GLU A 110 5.58 -5.65 4.52
N PHE A 111 6.72 -5.00 4.79
CA PHE A 111 7.14 -4.69 6.15
C PHE A 111 6.23 -3.63 6.81
N VAL A 112 5.80 -2.59 6.09
CA VAL A 112 4.89 -1.57 6.67
C VAL A 112 3.47 -2.09 6.89
N GLN A 113 2.97 -3.02 6.07
CA GLN A 113 1.70 -3.72 6.33
C GLN A 113 1.75 -4.49 7.66
N TRP A 114 2.81 -5.29 7.86
CA TRP A 114 3.03 -5.96 9.15
C TRP A 114 3.19 -4.95 10.30
N TYR A 115 3.95 -3.87 10.07
CA TYR A 115 4.21 -2.86 11.09
C TYR A 115 2.94 -2.11 11.51
N LYS A 116 2.00 -1.85 10.58
CA LYS A 116 0.69 -1.26 10.90
C LYS A 116 -0.10 -2.14 11.86
N ARG A 117 -0.18 -3.46 11.56
CA ARG A 117 -0.84 -4.44 12.45
C ARG A 117 -0.19 -4.52 13.82
N PHE A 118 1.15 -4.47 13.86
CA PHE A 118 1.91 -4.44 15.10
C PHE A 118 1.62 -3.17 15.91
N PHE A 119 1.57 -2.01 15.25
CA PHE A 119 1.22 -0.74 15.89
C PHE A 119 -0.21 -0.77 16.46
N ASP A 120 -1.19 -1.21 15.67
CA ASP A 120 -2.60 -1.28 16.10
C ASP A 120 -2.82 -2.24 17.29
N ALA A 121 -2.02 -3.30 17.40
CA ALA A 121 -2.06 -4.25 18.52
C ALA A 121 -1.36 -3.77 19.80
N ASN A 122 -0.61 -2.65 19.74
CA ASN A 122 0.22 -2.15 20.86
C ASN A 122 -0.10 -0.71 21.28
N TYR A 123 -0.77 0.09 20.45
CA TYR A 123 -1.04 1.49 20.75
C TYR A 123 -2.28 1.67 21.63
N ASP A 124 -2.10 2.23 22.82
CA ASP A 124 -3.15 2.49 23.81
C ASP A 124 -3.96 3.78 23.55
N GLY A 125 -3.55 4.58 22.55
CA GLY A 125 -4.21 5.83 22.18
C GLY A 125 -3.72 7.09 22.91
N HIS A 126 -2.62 7.03 23.68
CA HIS A 126 -2.09 8.22 24.36
C HIS A 126 -1.66 9.34 23.38
N PRO A 127 -1.73 10.63 23.76
CA PRO A 127 -1.33 11.72 22.89
C PRO A 127 0.19 11.82 22.73
N TYR A 128 0.66 11.95 21.49
CA TYR A 128 2.09 12.02 21.15
C TYR A 128 2.39 13.19 20.20
N ASP A 129 3.29 14.09 20.59
CA ASP A 129 3.78 15.18 19.71
C ASP A 129 5.07 14.76 19.01
N ALA A 130 4.91 14.29 17.77
CA ALA A 130 6.03 13.81 16.97
C ALA A 130 7.02 14.91 16.54
N LEU A 131 6.61 16.18 16.51
CA LEU A 131 7.49 17.29 16.14
C LEU A 131 8.32 17.73 17.35
N ALA A 132 7.71 17.85 18.52
CA ALA A 132 8.41 18.13 19.77
C ALA A 132 9.38 17.00 20.16
N ALA A 133 9.00 15.73 19.97
CA ALA A 133 9.86 14.57 20.22
C ALA A 133 11.15 14.60 19.37
N ARG A 134 11.07 15.07 18.12
CA ARG A 134 12.25 15.32 17.24
C ARG A 134 12.96 16.66 17.52
N GLY A 135 12.62 17.38 18.59
CA GLY A 135 13.20 18.69 18.91
C GLY A 135 12.92 19.77 17.86
N GLY A 136 11.82 19.65 17.10
CA GLY A 136 11.45 20.56 16.02
C GLY A 136 11.96 20.17 14.62
N GLU A 137 12.76 19.11 14.47
CA GLU A 137 13.14 18.61 13.13
C GLU A 137 11.89 18.09 12.40
N LYS A 138 11.66 18.55 11.16
CA LYS A 138 10.56 18.06 10.31
C LYS A 138 11.01 16.86 9.49
N LEU A 139 10.18 15.83 9.39
CA LEU A 139 10.41 14.69 8.50
C LEU A 139 9.96 15.03 7.07
N GLN A 140 10.91 15.14 6.14
CA GLN A 140 10.65 15.53 4.75
C GLN A 140 10.65 14.30 3.83
N GLY A 141 9.55 14.11 3.11
CA GLY A 141 9.45 13.22 1.95
C GLY A 141 9.00 13.97 0.69
N SER A 142 8.91 13.28 -0.44
CA SER A 142 8.49 13.85 -1.74
C SER A 142 6.99 14.15 -1.85
N GLY A 143 6.19 13.78 -0.85
CA GLY A 143 4.77 14.10 -0.77
C GLY A 143 4.54 15.59 -0.51
N LYS A 144 3.37 16.08 -0.93
CA LYS A 144 2.89 17.41 -0.51
C LYS A 144 2.65 17.38 1.00
N ALA A 145 3.15 18.38 1.72
CA ALA A 145 2.93 18.49 3.16
C ALA A 145 1.43 18.46 3.49
N PRO A 146 0.99 17.74 4.54
CA PRO A 146 -0.42 17.69 4.91
C PRO A 146 -0.94 19.10 5.21
N SER A 147 -2.02 19.50 4.54
CA SER A 147 -2.63 20.81 4.72
C SER A 147 -3.18 20.93 6.13
N LYS A 148 -2.59 21.84 6.94
CA LYS A 148 -2.95 22.00 8.36
C LYS A 148 -4.27 22.76 8.51
N LEU A 149 -5.38 22.05 8.33
CA LEU A 149 -6.68 22.45 8.86
C LEU A 149 -6.60 22.49 10.40
N ALA A 150 -7.11 23.56 11.00
CA ALA A 150 -6.81 23.89 12.39
C ALA A 150 -7.69 23.16 13.41
N THR A 151 -7.05 22.66 14.47
CA THR A 151 -7.56 22.49 15.84
C THR A 151 -8.91 21.80 16.04
N GLY A 152 -8.86 20.50 16.33
CA GLY A 152 -9.93 19.75 17.01
C GLY A 152 -9.44 18.34 17.40
N PRO A 153 -9.84 17.77 18.56
CA PRO A 153 -9.48 16.41 18.91
C PRO A 153 -10.22 15.40 18.01
N PRO A 154 -9.58 14.30 17.57
CA PRO A 154 -10.16 13.39 16.59
C PRO A 154 -11.23 12.48 17.24
N ARG A 155 -12.49 12.88 17.17
CA ARG A 155 -13.62 11.99 17.46
C ARG A 155 -13.82 11.01 16.29
N ALA A 156 -13.24 9.83 16.40
CA ALA A 156 -13.46 8.74 15.46
C ALA A 156 -14.91 8.22 15.57
N SER A 157 -15.77 8.58 14.61
CA SER A 157 -17.10 8.01 14.45
C SER A 157 -17.55 8.09 12.99
N ILE A 158 -17.52 6.95 12.29
CA ILE A 158 -17.98 6.81 10.90
C ILE A 158 -19.48 6.52 10.89
N PRO A 159 -20.27 7.17 10.02
CA PRO A 159 -21.47 6.59 9.43
C PRO A 159 -21.34 6.45 7.91
N ALA A 160 -22.05 5.48 7.33
CA ALA A 160 -21.89 5.08 5.92
C ALA A 160 -22.89 5.75 4.95
N ALA A 161 -22.50 5.80 3.67
CA ALA A 161 -23.31 5.88 2.45
C ALA A 161 -24.38 7.01 2.31
N ARG A 162 -24.35 7.76 1.19
CA ARG A 162 -25.06 7.45 -0.08
C ARG A 162 -25.17 8.70 -0.99
N ASN A 163 -25.49 8.45 -2.28
CA ASN A 163 -26.00 9.37 -3.31
C ASN A 163 -25.07 10.44 -3.93
N VAL A 164 -24.81 10.22 -5.23
CA VAL A 164 -24.57 11.23 -6.28
C VAL A 164 -25.72 12.25 -6.38
N PRO A 165 -25.48 13.43 -6.97
CA PRO A 165 -25.95 13.60 -8.36
C PRO A 165 -24.96 14.33 -9.29
N ALA A 166 -25.05 14.06 -10.59
CA ALA A 166 -24.34 14.79 -11.65
C ALA A 166 -25.22 15.89 -12.27
N LYS A 167 -24.60 16.97 -12.80
CA LYS A 167 -25.13 17.97 -13.76
C LYS A 167 -24.03 19.01 -14.06
N GLN A 168 -23.98 19.70 -15.20
CA GLN A 168 -24.40 19.40 -16.58
C GLN A 168 -23.66 20.39 -17.50
N VAL A 169 -23.19 19.98 -18.68
CA VAL A 169 -22.53 20.90 -19.62
C VAL A 169 -23.58 21.71 -20.38
N VAL A 170 -23.43 23.05 -20.44
CA VAL A 170 -24.27 23.93 -21.26
C VAL A 170 -23.37 24.81 -22.14
N THR A 171 -23.32 24.47 -23.42
CA THR A 171 -22.68 25.26 -24.47
C THR A 171 -23.52 26.50 -24.78
N THR A 172 -22.90 27.68 -24.82
CA THR A 172 -23.54 28.91 -25.33
C THR A 172 -22.79 29.41 -26.56
N ILE A 173 -23.49 29.42 -27.70
CA ILE A 173 -22.97 29.88 -29.00
C ILE A 173 -23.31 31.36 -29.17
N ARG A 174 -22.38 32.16 -29.72
CA ARG A 174 -22.70 33.47 -30.30
C ARG A 174 -21.82 33.75 -31.54
N PRO A 175 -22.36 34.29 -32.65
CA PRO A 175 -21.72 34.18 -33.97
C PRO A 175 -20.79 35.35 -34.33
N SER A 176 -20.09 35.17 -35.45
CA SER A 176 -19.03 36.02 -36.00
C SER A 176 -19.53 37.12 -36.96
N GLN A 177 -18.71 38.16 -37.14
CA GLN A 177 -18.64 38.97 -38.37
C GLN A 177 -17.18 39.46 -38.61
N PRO A 178 -16.71 39.59 -39.87
CA PRO A 178 -15.30 39.88 -40.20
C PRO A 178 -15.05 41.30 -40.80
N SER A 179 -13.78 41.56 -41.20
CA SER A 179 -13.18 42.74 -41.90
C SER A 179 -12.43 43.75 -40.99
N HIS A 180 -11.32 44.40 -41.38
CA HIS A 180 -10.45 44.30 -42.59
C HIS A 180 -8.98 44.71 -42.27
N VAL A 181 -8.06 44.44 -43.21
CA VAL A 181 -6.61 44.81 -43.39
C VAL A 181 -6.04 46.04 -42.63
N ALA A 182 -4.75 46.16 -42.25
CA ALA A 182 -3.56 45.26 -42.14
C ALA A 182 -2.49 45.98 -41.23
N SER A 183 -1.13 45.96 -41.31
CA SER A 183 -0.05 45.35 -42.15
C SER A 183 1.36 45.59 -41.54
N ALA A 184 2.29 44.61 -41.65
CA ALA A 184 3.79 44.71 -41.56
C ALA A 184 4.47 45.18 -40.23
N SER A 185 5.65 44.71 -39.78
CA SER A 185 6.47 43.49 -40.05
C SER A 185 7.31 43.14 -38.78
N PRO A 186 8.56 42.60 -38.80
CA PRO A 186 8.83 41.29 -38.19
C PRO A 186 9.64 41.30 -36.88
N GLY A 187 9.38 40.34 -35.99
CA GLY A 187 10.15 40.09 -34.76
C GLY A 187 10.23 38.60 -34.44
N ASN A 188 11.44 38.09 -34.23
CA ASN A 188 11.72 36.66 -34.03
C ASN A 188 11.50 36.20 -32.57
N HIS A 189 11.37 34.88 -32.39
CA HIS A 189 11.75 34.03 -31.23
C HIS A 189 10.65 33.12 -30.60
N HIS A 190 10.85 31.82 -30.87
CA HIS A 190 10.52 30.64 -30.05
C HIS A 190 9.15 30.51 -29.38
N ALA A 191 8.28 29.73 -30.03
CA ALA A 191 7.39 28.82 -29.31
C ALA A 191 8.19 27.61 -28.79
N ALA A 192 8.19 27.38 -27.47
CA ALA A 192 8.52 26.12 -26.80
C ALA A 192 8.21 26.26 -25.30
N GLY A 193 7.08 25.75 -24.82
CA GLY A 193 6.72 25.93 -23.40
C GLY A 193 5.51 25.14 -22.90
N GLY A 194 4.42 25.05 -23.68
CA GLY A 194 3.24 24.25 -23.30
C GLY A 194 3.53 22.75 -23.31
N ASP A 195 3.96 22.25 -24.46
CA ASP A 195 4.15 20.83 -24.77
C ASP A 195 5.01 20.10 -23.72
N SER A 196 6.03 20.78 -23.16
CA SER A 196 6.94 20.19 -22.17
C SER A 196 6.22 19.74 -20.89
N ALA A 197 5.24 20.54 -20.42
CA ALA A 197 4.46 20.21 -19.23
C ALA A 197 3.47 19.07 -19.50
N GLU A 198 2.83 19.07 -20.68
CA GLU A 198 1.88 18.03 -21.09
C GLU A 198 2.59 16.69 -21.37
N ILE A 199 3.72 16.70 -22.09
CA ILE A 199 4.57 15.52 -22.30
C ILE A 199 5.07 14.96 -20.95
N HIS A 200 5.40 15.81 -19.98
CA HIS A 200 5.79 15.35 -18.63
C HIS A 200 4.61 14.71 -17.87
N ALA A 201 3.40 15.27 -17.98
CA ALA A 201 2.19 14.70 -17.38
C ALA A 201 1.81 13.34 -18.02
N LEU A 202 1.87 13.23 -19.35
CA LEU A 202 1.63 11.98 -20.08
C LEU A 202 2.68 10.91 -19.72
N ARG A 203 3.95 11.28 -19.54
CA ARG A 203 5.00 10.36 -19.05
C ARG A 203 4.68 9.84 -17.66
N GLN A 204 4.28 10.72 -16.72
CA GLN A 204 3.86 10.29 -15.38
C GLN A 204 2.64 9.35 -15.40
N GLN A 205 1.67 9.57 -16.29
CA GLN A 205 0.54 8.66 -16.48
C GLN A 205 0.98 7.32 -17.08
N PHE A 206 1.88 7.32 -18.06
CA PHE A 206 2.44 6.10 -18.66
C PHE A 206 3.21 5.26 -17.63
N ASP A 207 4.10 5.88 -16.86
CA ASP A 207 4.88 5.22 -15.80
C ASP A 207 3.96 4.62 -14.72
N GLN A 208 2.90 5.35 -14.35
CA GLN A 208 1.89 4.89 -13.39
C GLN A 208 1.07 3.70 -13.92
N LEU A 209 0.58 3.77 -15.17
CA LEU A 209 -0.16 2.67 -15.81
C LEU A 209 0.72 1.42 -16.01
N ASN A 210 1.99 1.60 -16.37
CA ASN A 210 2.93 0.49 -16.52
C ASN A 210 3.24 -0.19 -15.17
N MET A 211 3.37 0.59 -14.09
CA MET A 211 3.54 0.05 -12.74
C MET A 211 2.26 -0.66 -12.23
N GLU A 212 1.07 -0.17 -12.61
CA GLU A 212 -0.20 -0.84 -12.31
C GLU A 212 -0.36 -2.15 -13.09
N ALA A 213 0.05 -2.19 -14.37
CA ALA A 213 0.04 -3.40 -15.19
C ALA A 213 0.92 -4.51 -14.60
N GLU A 214 2.15 -4.20 -14.17
CA GLU A 214 3.02 -5.20 -13.52
C GLU A 214 2.51 -5.61 -12.14
N GLN A 215 1.87 -4.72 -11.38
CA GLN A 215 1.19 -5.09 -10.12
C GLN A 215 0.02 -6.04 -10.38
N ASN A 216 -0.83 -5.75 -11.36
CA ASN A 216 -1.98 -6.59 -11.71
C ASN A 216 -1.52 -7.97 -12.21
N LYS A 217 -0.46 -8.03 -13.03
CA LYS A 217 0.20 -9.25 -13.47
C LYS A 217 0.75 -10.08 -12.29
N ALA A 218 1.47 -9.46 -11.36
CA ALA A 218 1.97 -10.15 -10.16
C ALA A 218 0.83 -10.70 -9.29
N THR A 219 -0.29 -9.98 -9.17
CA THR A 219 -1.50 -10.43 -8.48
C THR A 219 -2.15 -11.62 -9.20
N ILE A 220 -2.27 -11.57 -10.54
CA ILE A 220 -2.79 -12.66 -11.37
C ILE A 220 -1.90 -13.92 -11.24
N GLU A 221 -0.56 -13.77 -11.28
CA GLU A 221 0.35 -14.89 -11.04
C GLU A 221 0.20 -15.51 -9.64
N GLY A 222 -0.13 -14.70 -8.61
CA GLY A 222 -0.49 -15.20 -7.28
C GLY A 222 -1.76 -16.05 -7.31
N LEU A 223 -2.85 -15.47 -7.84
CA LEU A 223 -4.15 -16.12 -7.95
C LEU A 223 -4.12 -17.40 -8.80
N LEU A 224 -3.30 -17.45 -9.85
CA LEU A 224 -3.10 -18.66 -10.66
C LEU A 224 -2.39 -19.78 -9.86
N ARG A 225 -1.36 -19.45 -9.06
CA ARG A 225 -0.71 -20.43 -8.17
C ARG A 225 -1.66 -20.95 -7.10
N GLU A 226 -2.52 -20.09 -6.55
CA GLU A 226 -3.56 -20.49 -5.58
C GLU A 226 -4.63 -21.37 -6.23
N ARG A 227 -5.17 -20.98 -7.40
CA ARG A 227 -6.08 -21.81 -8.21
C ARG A 227 -5.50 -23.20 -8.42
N ASP A 228 -4.25 -23.28 -8.87
CA ASP A 228 -3.59 -24.56 -9.18
C ASP A 228 -3.35 -25.39 -7.91
N PHE A 229 -3.02 -24.75 -6.78
CA PHE A 229 -2.88 -25.40 -5.49
C PHE A 229 -4.20 -26.01 -4.98
N TYR A 230 -5.32 -25.28 -5.10
CA TYR A 230 -6.64 -25.79 -4.71
C TYR A 230 -7.15 -26.85 -5.69
N PHE A 231 -7.01 -26.63 -7.00
CA PHE A 231 -7.37 -27.61 -8.04
C PHE A 231 -6.65 -28.95 -7.85
N ASN A 232 -5.33 -28.94 -7.65
CA ASN A 232 -4.56 -30.17 -7.41
C ASN A 232 -5.01 -30.90 -6.12
N LYS A 233 -5.45 -30.18 -5.08
CA LYS A 233 -6.03 -30.79 -3.87
C LYS A 233 -7.38 -31.42 -4.14
N LEU A 234 -8.29 -30.72 -4.82
CA LEU A 234 -9.61 -31.23 -5.17
C LEU A 234 -9.49 -32.45 -6.08
N ARG A 235 -8.62 -32.42 -7.10
CA ARG A 235 -8.30 -33.55 -7.98
C ARG A 235 -7.70 -34.75 -7.21
N SER A 236 -6.87 -34.50 -6.20
CA SER A 236 -6.35 -35.57 -5.32
C SER A 236 -7.46 -36.22 -4.48
N ILE A 237 -8.39 -35.43 -3.96
CA ILE A 237 -9.57 -35.93 -3.22
C ILE A 237 -10.48 -36.71 -4.16
N GLU A 238 -10.70 -36.22 -5.39
CA GLU A 238 -11.50 -36.90 -6.42
C GLU A 238 -10.95 -38.30 -6.75
N ILE A 239 -9.64 -38.44 -6.95
CA ILE A 239 -9.00 -39.74 -7.22
C ILE A 239 -9.22 -40.72 -6.04
N LEU A 240 -8.98 -40.26 -4.81
CA LEU A 240 -9.25 -41.07 -3.60
C LEU A 240 -10.73 -41.47 -3.47
N CYS A 241 -11.65 -40.64 -3.97
CA CYS A 241 -13.08 -40.94 -4.04
C CYS A 241 -13.44 -41.90 -5.17
N GLN A 242 -12.74 -41.84 -6.32
CA GLN A 242 -12.94 -42.78 -7.44
C GLN A 242 -12.61 -44.22 -7.01
N ASP A 243 -11.55 -44.43 -6.23
CA ASP A 243 -11.18 -45.72 -5.62
C ASP A 243 -12.20 -46.23 -4.57
N ASN A 244 -13.02 -45.33 -3.99
CA ASN A 244 -13.91 -45.61 -2.86
C ASN A 244 -15.41 -45.32 -3.19
N ARG A 245 -15.80 -45.49 -4.47
CA ARG A 245 -17.15 -45.17 -5.00
C ARG A 245 -18.35 -45.82 -4.30
N ASN A 246 -18.15 -46.88 -3.52
CA ASN A 246 -19.23 -47.67 -2.92
C ASN A 246 -19.75 -47.15 -1.57
N VAL A 247 -19.19 -46.05 -1.04
CA VAL A 247 -19.59 -45.45 0.24
C VAL A 247 -20.46 -44.22 -0.02
N ASP A 248 -21.56 -44.04 0.72
CA ASP A 248 -22.48 -42.91 0.50
C ASP A 248 -21.83 -41.54 0.73
N LEU A 249 -20.90 -41.44 1.69
CA LEU A 249 -20.07 -40.24 1.89
C LEU A 249 -19.33 -39.82 0.61
N THR A 250 -18.85 -40.79 -0.18
CA THR A 250 -18.16 -40.52 -1.45
C THR A 250 -19.09 -39.86 -2.47
N LYS A 251 -20.38 -40.19 -2.47
CA LYS A 251 -21.38 -39.57 -3.36
C LYS A 251 -21.55 -38.10 -3.01
N SER A 252 -21.71 -37.77 -1.73
CA SER A 252 -21.83 -36.38 -1.28
C SER A 252 -20.54 -35.56 -1.45
N ILE A 253 -19.37 -36.20 -1.48
CA ILE A 253 -18.13 -35.53 -1.89
C ILE A 253 -18.17 -35.20 -3.39
N PHE A 254 -18.61 -36.11 -4.26
CA PHE A 254 -18.79 -35.81 -5.69
C PHE A 254 -19.86 -34.73 -5.94
N GLU A 255 -20.97 -34.72 -5.20
CA GLU A 255 -21.98 -33.66 -5.27
C GLU A 255 -21.38 -32.26 -4.97
N VAL A 256 -20.44 -32.17 -4.02
CA VAL A 256 -19.72 -30.91 -3.73
C VAL A 256 -18.64 -30.60 -4.77
N LEU A 257 -17.92 -31.60 -5.27
CA LEU A 257 -16.84 -31.41 -6.26
C LEU A 257 -17.35 -30.97 -7.65
N TYR A 258 -18.58 -31.35 -8.01
CA TYR A 258 -19.20 -31.01 -9.29
C TYR A 258 -20.32 -29.95 -9.16
N ALA A 259 -20.43 -29.28 -8.01
CA ALA A 259 -21.38 -28.19 -7.82
C ALA A 259 -20.98 -26.93 -8.62
N THR A 260 -21.94 -26.36 -9.35
CA THR A 260 -21.80 -25.13 -10.14
C THR A 260 -22.54 -23.96 -9.46
N GLU A 261 -21.88 -22.81 -9.28
CA GLU A 261 -22.56 -21.56 -8.91
C GLU A 261 -23.14 -20.85 -10.15
N ASP A 262 -24.17 -20.02 -9.97
CA ASP A 262 -24.79 -19.22 -11.03
C ASP A 262 -23.76 -18.36 -11.77
N GLY A 263 -23.54 -18.66 -13.06
CA GLY A 263 -22.54 -17.99 -13.92
C GLY A 263 -21.26 -18.78 -14.15
N PHE A 264 -21.02 -19.89 -13.44
CA PHE A 264 -19.96 -20.85 -13.74
C PHE A 264 -20.54 -22.11 -14.38
N ALA A 265 -20.37 -22.24 -15.70
CA ALA A 265 -20.58 -23.53 -16.36
C ALA A 265 -19.53 -24.54 -15.88
N ALA A 266 -19.94 -25.78 -15.63
CA ALA A 266 -19.00 -26.88 -15.60
C ALA A 266 -18.31 -26.98 -16.98
N PRO A 267 -17.03 -27.41 -17.05
CA PRO A 267 -16.44 -27.79 -18.33
C PRO A 267 -17.34 -28.85 -18.98
N GLU A 268 -17.70 -28.65 -20.24
CA GLU A 268 -18.28 -29.73 -21.03
C GLU A 268 -17.27 -30.88 -21.03
N ALA A 269 -17.73 -32.10 -20.75
CA ALA A 269 -16.84 -33.25 -20.75
C ALA A 269 -16.31 -33.44 -22.17
N ASP A 270 -14.98 -33.45 -22.34
CA ASP A 270 -14.34 -33.66 -23.64
C ASP A 270 -14.95 -34.93 -24.27
N GLU A 271 -15.73 -34.77 -25.35
CA GLU A 271 -16.22 -35.92 -26.11
C GLU A 271 -14.98 -36.66 -26.64
N PRO A 272 -14.83 -37.97 -26.39
CA PRO A 272 -13.66 -38.70 -26.82
C PRO A 272 -13.61 -38.68 -28.35
N GLU A 273 -12.56 -38.10 -28.93
CA GLU A 273 -12.36 -38.05 -30.39
C GLU A 273 -12.47 -39.48 -30.96
N GLU A 274 -13.52 -39.73 -31.75
CA GLU A 274 -13.64 -40.99 -32.50
C GLU A 274 -12.57 -41.03 -33.60
N PHE A 275 -11.68 -42.03 -33.51
CA PHE A 275 -10.58 -42.30 -34.44
C PHE A 275 -11.02 -43.02 -35.72
#